data_AF-A0A0D6ZDN9-F1
#
_entry.id   AF-A0A0D6ZDN9-F1
#
_cell.length_a   1.000
_cell.length_b   1.000
_cell.length_c   1.000
_cell.angle_alpha   90.00
_cell.angle_beta   90.00
_cell.angle_gamma   90.00
#
_symmetry.space_group_name_H-M   'P 1'
#
loop_
_entity.id
_entity.type
_entity.pdbx_description
1 polymer ?
#
loop_
_entity_poly.entity_id
_entity_poly.type
_entity_poly.pdbx_seq_one_letter_code
_entity_poly.pdbx_strand_id
1 'polypeptide(L)'
;MSKIAESQRSFIYLELDEHYLKSSLLEPEKQSIYQEFKFFLDQVNDTSRLTEITDAIFELDADEEDLFANLLTLKNNLLDKQLLTKS
;
A
#
# COMPACT_ATOMS: atom_id res chain seq x y z
N MET A 1 -13.52 13.18 -6.03
CA MET A 1 -12.83 11.91 -6.35
C MET A 1 -13.86 10.96 -6.95
N SER A 2 -13.49 10.04 -7.84
CA SER A 2 -14.47 9.09 -8.37
C SER A 2 -14.88 8.11 -7.28
N LYS A 3 -16.17 7.74 -7.20
CA LYS A 3 -16.66 6.71 -6.26
C LYS A 3 -15.87 5.40 -6.38
N ILE A 4 -15.41 5.08 -7.59
CA ILE A 4 -14.61 3.87 -7.86
C ILE A 4 -13.23 3.96 -7.18
N ALA A 5 -12.56 5.11 -7.27
CA ALA A 5 -11.27 5.32 -6.62
C ALA A 5 -11.41 5.29 -5.08
N GLU A 6 -12.49 5.86 -4.54
CA GLU A 6 -12.79 5.79 -3.11
C GLU A 6 -13.00 4.34 -2.66
N SER A 7 -13.81 3.55 -3.39
CA SER A 7 -14.01 2.13 -3.09
C SER A 7 -12.72 1.32 -3.17
N GLN A 8 -11.88 1.54 -4.19
CA GLN A 8 -10.60 0.85 -4.31
C GLN A 8 -9.66 1.20 -3.15
N ARG A 9 -9.61 2.47 -2.75
CA ARG A 9 -8.81 2.88 -1.59
C ARG A 9 -9.29 2.24 -0.30
N SER A 10 -10.60 2.21 -0.08
CA SER A 10 -11.20 1.54 1.08
C SER A 10 -10.88 0.05 1.10
N PHE A 11 -10.88 -0.61 -0.07
CA PHE A 11 -10.47 -2.00 -0.17
C PHE A 11 -9.01 -2.20 0.27
N ILE A 12 -8.08 -1.38 -0.24
CA ILE A 12 -6.67 -1.43 0.17
C ILE A 12 -6.52 -1.23 1.68
N TYR A 13 -7.29 -0.31 2.30
CA TYR A 13 -7.24 -0.11 3.75
C TYR A 13 -7.68 -1.36 4.53
N LEU A 14 -8.71 -2.06 4.07
CA LEU A 14 -9.17 -3.30 4.72
C LEU A 14 -8.07 -4.37 4.67
N GLU A 15 -7.42 -4.57 3.52
CA GLU A 15 -6.31 -5.51 3.40
C GLU A 15 -5.16 -5.13 4.34
N LEU A 16 -4.77 -3.86 4.37
CA LEU A 16 -3.71 -3.37 5.26
C LEU A 16 -4.05 -3.60 6.74
N ASP A 17 -5.30 -3.39 7.15
CA ASP A 17 -5.75 -3.65 8.52
C ASP A 17 -5.64 -5.15 8.87
N GLU A 18 -5.97 -6.05 7.93
CA GLU A 18 -5.79 -7.48 8.14
C GLU A 18 -4.32 -7.87 8.29
N HIS A 19 -3.44 -7.39 7.41
CA HIS A 19 -2.01 -7.68 7.50
C HIS A 19 -1.38 -7.06 8.75
N TYR A 20 -1.87 -5.91 9.21
CA TYR A 20 -1.38 -5.24 10.42
C TYR A 20 -1.56 -6.14 11.66
N LEU A 21 -2.69 -6.85 11.72
CA LEU A 21 -3.01 -7.78 12.79
C LEU A 21 -2.20 -9.08 12.69
N LYS A 22 -1.85 -9.52 11.47
CA LYS A 22 -1.07 -10.74 11.22
C LYS A 22 0.44 -10.53 11.37
N SER A 23 0.93 -9.31 11.19
CA SER A 23 2.35 -8.98 11.22
C SER A 23 3.00 -9.24 12.58
N SER A 24 4.22 -9.77 12.52
CA SER A 24 5.06 -10.15 13.66
C SER A 24 5.87 -8.98 14.22
N LEU A 25 5.90 -7.84 13.51
CA LEU A 25 6.64 -6.65 13.89
C LEU A 25 6.11 -6.04 15.19
N LEU A 26 6.98 -5.27 15.87
CA LEU A 26 6.61 -4.55 17.08
C LEU A 26 5.57 -3.46 16.77
N GLU A 27 4.63 -3.26 17.68
CA GLU A 27 3.51 -2.32 17.49
C GLU A 27 3.94 -0.90 17.06
N PRO A 28 4.98 -0.27 17.64
CA PRO A 28 5.42 1.05 17.18
C PRO A 28 5.91 1.06 15.73
N GLU A 29 6.53 -0.03 15.27
CA GLU A 29 7.04 -0.17 13.92
C GLU A 29 5.89 -0.36 12.92
N LYS A 30 4.94 -1.24 13.25
CA LYS A 30 3.70 -1.42 12.46
C LYS A 30 2.93 -0.13 12.30
N GLN A 31 2.76 0.63 13.38
CA GLN A 31 2.08 1.93 13.33
C GLN A 31 2.82 2.93 12.43
N SER A 32 4.14 3.00 12.53
CA SER A 32 4.94 3.90 11.70
C SER A 32 4.78 3.55 10.21
N ILE A 33 4.92 2.28 9.85
CA ILE A 33 4.77 1.78 8.49
C ILE A 33 3.35 2.05 7.96
N TYR A 34 2.33 1.71 8.75
CA TYR A 34 0.93 1.90 8.39
C TYR A 34 0.61 3.37 8.10
N GLN A 35 1.01 4.28 8.99
CA GLN A 35 0.72 5.70 8.82
C GLN A 35 1.43 6.29 7.60
N GLU A 36 2.67 5.89 7.34
CA GLU A 36 3.41 6.35 6.18
C GLU A 36 2.79 5.86 4.87
N PHE A 37 2.42 4.57 4.80
CA PHE A 37 1.75 4.02 3.62
C PHE A 37 0.36 4.62 3.42
N LYS A 38 -0.40 4.81 4.49
CA LYS A 38 -1.71 5.49 4.47
C LYS A 38 -1.59 6.91 3.93
N PHE A 39 -0.61 7.68 4.39
CA PHE A 39 -0.39 9.04 3.90
C PHE A 39 -0.05 9.08 2.40
N PHE A 40 0.71 8.09 1.92
CA PHE A 40 0.94 7.92 0.48
C PHE A 40 -0.38 7.60 -0.25
N LEU A 41 -1.14 6.63 0.23
CA LEU A 41 -2.37 6.17 -0.42
C LEU A 41 -3.47 7.26 -0.47
N ASP A 42 -3.57 8.08 0.57
CA ASP A 42 -4.49 9.22 0.64
C ASP A 42 -4.20 10.28 -0.45
N GLN A 43 -2.98 10.33 -0.99
CA GLN A 43 -2.61 11.23 -2.11
C GLN A 43 -2.89 10.64 -3.49
N VAL A 44 -3.17 9.34 -3.60
CA VAL A 44 -3.39 8.65 -4.87
C VAL A 44 -4.86 8.76 -5.28
N ASN A 45 -5.16 9.68 -6.19
CA ASN A 45 -6.54 9.96 -6.63
C ASN A 45 -6.97 9.20 -7.90
N ASP A 46 -6.02 8.54 -8.55
CA ASP A 46 -6.20 7.87 -9.83
C ASP A 46 -6.56 6.39 -9.62
N THR A 47 -7.66 5.94 -10.21
CA THR A 47 -8.13 4.55 -10.07
C THR A 47 -7.12 3.54 -10.61
N SER A 48 -6.45 3.83 -11.75
CA SER A 48 -5.47 2.90 -12.33
C SER A 48 -4.27 2.70 -11.41
N ARG A 49 -3.83 3.77 -10.74
CA ARG A 49 -2.77 3.69 -9.73
C ARG A 49 -3.20 2.93 -8.48
N LEU A 50 -4.44 3.10 -8.03
CA LEU A 50 -4.97 2.31 -6.92
C LEU A 50 -5.07 0.82 -7.29
N THR A 51 -5.40 0.49 -8.53
CA THR A 51 -5.34 -0.89 -9.04
C THR A 51 -3.90 -1.41 -9.01
N GLU A 52 -2.92 -0.68 -9.54
CA GLU A 52 -1.50 -1.06 -9.48
C GLU A 52 -1.01 -1.31 -8.04
N ILE A 53 -1.42 -0.46 -7.09
CA ILE A 53 -1.09 -0.63 -5.67
C ILE A 53 -1.71 -1.91 -5.12
N THR A 54 -2.97 -2.18 -5.47
CA THR A 54 -3.68 -3.37 -5.02
C THR A 54 -2.99 -4.64 -5.53
N ASP A 55 -2.69 -4.68 -6.83
CA ASP A 55 -2.00 -5.81 -7.45
C ASP A 55 -0.62 -6.04 -6.79
N ALA A 56 0.12 -4.98 -6.54
CA ALA A 56 1.45 -5.09 -5.93
C ALA A 56 1.42 -5.50 -4.45
N ILE A 57 0.36 -5.15 -3.70
CA ILE A 57 0.13 -5.67 -2.34
C ILE A 57 -0.15 -7.17 -2.40
N PHE A 58 -0.98 -7.63 -3.34
CA PHE A 58 -1.26 -9.06 -3.51
C PHE A 58 -0.03 -9.86 -3.94
N GLU A 59 0.78 -9.33 -4.85
CA GLU A 59 2.05 -9.95 -5.23
C GLU A 59 2.99 -10.06 -4.01
N LEU A 60 3.08 -8.99 -3.22
CA LEU A 60 3.92 -8.98 -2.03
C LEU A 60 3.46 -9.99 -0.96
N ASP A 61 2.14 -10.15 -0.77
CA ASP A 61 1.58 -11.11 0.19
C ASP A 61 1.78 -12.57 -0.25
N ALA A 62 1.86 -12.82 -1.55
CA ALA A 62 2.12 -14.16 -2.08
C ALA A 62 3.58 -14.59 -1.88
N ASP A 63 4.51 -13.64 -1.88
CA ASP A 63 5.96 -13.91 -1.86
C ASP A 63 6.60 -13.77 -0.46
N GLU A 64 6.01 -12.99 0.44
CA GLU A 64 6.61 -12.62 1.74
C GLU A 64 5.85 -13.18 2.95
N GLU A 65 6.59 -13.58 3.99
CA GLU A 65 5.99 -14.07 5.25
C GLU A 65 5.44 -12.92 6.12
N ASP A 66 5.99 -11.70 6.00
CA ASP A 66 5.49 -10.50 6.67
C ASP A 66 5.48 -9.31 5.69
N LEU A 67 4.33 -9.11 5.04
CA LEU A 67 4.11 -8.02 4.09
C LEU A 67 4.45 -6.64 4.68
N PHE A 68 4.20 -6.43 5.97
CA PHE A 68 4.42 -5.13 6.61
C PHE A 68 5.89 -4.72 6.59
N ALA A 69 6.81 -5.67 6.76
CA ALA A 69 8.25 -5.40 6.72
C ALA A 69 8.69 -4.80 5.38
N ASN A 70 7.98 -5.14 4.29
CA ASN A 70 8.32 -4.74 2.93
C ASN A 70 7.41 -3.64 2.36
N LEU A 71 6.38 -3.21 3.09
CA LEU A 71 5.37 -2.27 2.60
C LEU A 71 5.95 -0.90 2.23
N LEU A 72 6.96 -0.42 2.97
CA LEU A 72 7.64 0.85 2.64
C LEU A 72 8.54 0.73 1.41
N THR A 73 9.16 -0.43 1.21
CA THR A 73 9.92 -0.73 -0.02
C THR A 73 8.98 -0.72 -1.23
N LEU A 74 7.81 -1.36 -1.11
CA LEU A 74 6.78 -1.33 -2.14
C LEU A 74 6.35 0.11 -2.47
N LYS A 75 6.05 0.93 -1.44
CA LYS A 75 5.72 2.36 -1.61
C LYS A 75 6.78 3.10 -2.41
N ASN A 76 8.05 2.93 -2.06
CA ASN A 76 9.17 3.59 -2.75
C ASN A 76 9.28 3.12 -4.21
N ASN A 77 9.17 1.82 -4.47
CA ASN A 77 9.19 1.27 -5.83
C ASN A 77 8.06 1.83 -6.71
N LEU A 78 6.86 2.02 -6.14
CA LEU A 78 5.72 2.60 -6.86
C LEU A 78 5.91 4.10 -7.13
N LEU A 79 6.50 4.84 -6.19
CA LEU A 79 6.87 6.25 -6.39
C LEU A 79 7.94 6.39 -7.48
N ASP A 80 8.96 5.54 -7.47
CA ASP A 80 10.04 5.58 -8.47
C ASP A 80 9.51 5.22 -9.87
N LYS A 81 8.63 4.22 -9.97
CA LYS A 81 7.91 3.91 -11.23
C LYS A 81 7.12 5.12 -11.72
N GLN A 82 6.48 5.89 -10.83
CA GLN A 82 5.75 7.11 -11.21
C GLN A 82 6.69 8.19 -11.76
N LEU A 83 7.85 8.40 -11.12
CA LEU A 83 8.84 9.40 -11.56
C LEU A 83 9.42 9.07 -12.94
N LEU A 84 9.68 7.79 -13.21
CA LEU A 84 10.18 7.31 -14.51
C LEU A 84 9.17 7.53 -15.65
N THR A 85 7.86 7.41 -15.39
CA THR A 85 6.82 7.66 -16.41
C THR A 85 6.57 9.14 -16.73
N LYS A 86 7.19 10.07 -15.99
CA LYS A 86 7.04 11.54 -16.20
C LYS A 86 8.27 12.19 -16.88
N SER A 87 9.31 11.42 -17.17
CA SER A 87 10.52 11.87 -17.89
C SER A 87 10.42 11.55 -19.38
#